data_AF-A0A2M6WJN7-F1
#
_entry.id   AF-A0A2M6WJN7-F1
#
_cell.length_a   1.000
_cell.length_b   1.000
_cell.length_c   1.000
_cell.angle_alpha   90.00
_cell.angle_beta   90.00
_cell.angle_gamma   90.00
#
_symmetry.space_group_name_H-M   'P 1'
#
loop_
_entity.id
_entity.type
_entity.pdbx_description
1 polymer ?
#
loop_
_entity_poly.entity_id
_entity_poly.type
_entity_poly.pdbx_seq_one_letter_code
_entity_poly.pdbx_strand_id
1 'polypeptide(L)'
;FINPFKDPIGSFIGVLEIVSEIAKMISFSFRLFGNIFAGEVLLLIVTFLMPYGAPLPFMFLELFVGLVQGLVFAILTLVFIQIATVEHH
;
A
#
# COMPACT_ATOMS: atom_id res chain seq x y z
N PHE A 1 11.74 -24.64 -14.02
CA PHE A 1 11.26 -24.70 -15.42
C PHE A 1 10.06 -25.62 -15.42
N ILE A 2 8.87 -25.06 -15.29
CA ILE A 2 7.62 -25.80 -15.13
C ILE A 2 6.76 -25.50 -16.37
N ASN A 3 6.30 -26.57 -17.00
CA ASN A 3 5.73 -26.60 -18.34
C ASN A 3 4.47 -25.71 -18.52
N PRO A 4 4.37 -24.96 -19.63
CA PRO A 4 3.23 -24.08 -19.94
C PRO A 4 1.92 -24.79 -20.37
N PHE A 5 1.74 -26.10 -20.13
CA PHE A 5 0.64 -26.85 -20.77
C PHE A 5 -0.06 -27.95 -19.95
N LYS A 6 0.17 -28.08 -18.62
CA LYS A 6 -0.52 -29.14 -17.83
C LYS A 6 -1.47 -28.66 -16.73
N ASP A 7 -1.37 -27.41 -16.28
CA ASP A 7 -2.37 -26.78 -15.38
C ASP A 7 -2.49 -25.28 -15.71
N PRO A 8 -3.23 -24.91 -16.78
CA PRO A 8 -3.47 -23.50 -17.13
C PRO A 8 -4.11 -22.70 -15.99
N ILE A 9 -4.77 -23.37 -15.03
CA ILE A 9 -5.39 -22.72 -13.88
C ILE A 9 -4.33 -22.20 -12.90
N GLY A 10 -3.26 -22.96 -12.62
CA GLY A 10 -2.20 -22.56 -11.67
C GLY A 10 -1.39 -21.35 -12.16
N SER A 11 -1.03 -21.33 -13.44
CA SER A 11 -0.34 -20.17 -14.03
C SER A 11 -1.24 -18.93 -14.11
N PHE A 12 -2.55 -19.11 -14.34
CA PHE A 12 -3.49 -17.99 -14.35
C PHE A 12 -3.74 -17.44 -12.94
N ILE A 13 -3.80 -18.32 -11.93
CA ILE A 13 -3.92 -17.94 -10.51
C ILE A 13 -2.66 -17.20 -10.05
N GLY A 14 -1.45 -17.68 -10.33
CA GLY A 14 -0.22 -16.99 -9.94
C GLY A 14 -0.11 -15.58 -10.56
N VAL A 15 -0.46 -15.43 -11.84
CA VAL A 15 -0.52 -14.11 -12.50
C VAL A 15 -1.62 -13.21 -11.89
N LEU A 16 -2.79 -13.78 -11.58
CA LEU A 16 -3.91 -13.03 -11.00
C LEU A 16 -3.61 -12.62 -9.54
N GLU A 17 -2.89 -13.44 -8.79
CA GLU A 17 -2.44 -13.16 -7.43
C GLU A 17 -1.41 -12.01 -7.40
N ILE A 18 -0.45 -12.00 -8.31
CA ILE A 18 0.47 -10.87 -8.51
C ILE A 18 -0.29 -9.57 -8.82
N VAL A 19 -1.27 -9.62 -9.73
CA VAL A 19 -2.09 -8.46 -10.10
C VAL A 19 -2.95 -7.98 -8.92
N SER A 20 -3.55 -8.91 -8.17
CA SER A 20 -4.38 -8.60 -6.99
C SER A 20 -3.55 -7.93 -5.87
N GLU A 21 -2.32 -8.39 -5.67
CA GLU A 21 -1.43 -7.85 -4.63
C GLU A 21 -0.89 -6.47 -5.02
N ILE A 22 -0.55 -6.26 -6.31
CA ILE A 22 -0.24 -4.92 -6.84
C ILE A 22 -1.44 -3.98 -6.67
N ALA A 23 -2.67 -4.46 -6.88
CA ALA A 23 -3.87 -3.66 -6.65
C ALA A 23 -4.06 -3.27 -5.17
N LYS A 24 -3.72 -4.16 -4.22
CA LYS A 24 -3.69 -3.82 -2.78
C LYS A 24 -2.61 -2.80 -2.47
N MET A 25 -1.41 -2.97 -3.01
CA MET A 25 -0.29 -2.02 -2.88
C MET A 25 -0.70 -0.62 -3.36
N ILE A 26 -1.29 -0.52 -4.54
CA ILE A 26 -1.77 0.75 -5.10
C ILE A 26 -2.87 1.35 -4.23
N SER A 27 -3.83 0.54 -3.76
CA SER A 27 -4.91 1.00 -2.86
C SER A 27 -4.35 1.56 -1.55
N PHE A 28 -3.30 0.94 -1.01
CA PHE A 28 -2.62 1.42 0.18
C PHE A 28 -1.81 2.71 -0.10
N SER A 29 -1.07 2.80 -1.19
CA SER A 29 -0.35 4.02 -1.58
C SER A 29 -1.30 5.20 -1.82
N PHE A 30 -2.44 4.99 -2.46
CA PHE A 30 -3.47 6.03 -2.62
C PHE A 30 -4.08 6.47 -1.29
N ARG A 31 -4.24 5.56 -0.33
CA ARG A 31 -4.74 5.90 1.02
C ARG A 31 -3.71 6.70 1.81
N LEU A 32 -2.43 6.34 1.70
CA LEU A 32 -1.32 7.09 2.32
C LEU A 32 -1.20 8.49 1.72
N PHE A 33 -1.22 8.57 0.38
CA PHE A 33 -1.18 9.81 -0.36
C PHE A 33 -2.40 10.68 -0.03
N GLY A 34 -3.60 10.12 0.03
CA GLY A 34 -4.82 10.85 0.42
C GLY A 34 -4.76 11.39 1.84
N ASN A 35 -4.20 10.63 2.79
CA ASN A 35 -3.99 11.09 4.16
C ASN A 35 -2.98 12.27 4.21
N ILE A 36 -1.79 12.12 3.61
CA ILE A 36 -0.76 13.18 3.58
C ILE A 36 -1.20 14.42 2.81
N PHE A 37 -1.86 14.23 1.69
CA PHE A 37 -2.38 15.31 0.88
C PHE A 37 -3.51 16.07 1.60
N ALA A 38 -4.39 15.37 2.33
CA ALA A 38 -5.44 16.02 3.11
C ALA A 38 -4.85 16.85 4.26
N GLY A 39 -3.85 16.34 4.99
CA GLY A 39 -3.17 17.08 6.05
C GLY A 39 -2.48 18.35 5.54
N GLU A 40 -1.74 18.25 4.43
CA GLU A 40 -1.01 19.38 3.85
C GLU A 40 -1.94 20.42 3.20
N VAL A 41 -2.95 19.99 2.44
CA VAL A 41 -3.98 20.88 1.87
C VAL A 41 -4.78 21.56 2.99
N LEU A 42 -5.13 20.84 4.05
CA LEU A 42 -5.82 21.42 5.20
C LEU A 42 -4.96 22.46 5.91
N LEU A 43 -3.66 22.21 6.11
CA LEU A 43 -2.75 23.16 6.74
C LEU A 43 -2.60 24.44 5.90
N LEU A 44 -2.55 24.32 4.58
CA LEU A 44 -2.52 25.46 3.66
C LEU A 44 -3.80 26.30 3.77
N ILE A 45 -4.97 25.64 3.81
CA ILE A 45 -6.27 26.32 3.93
C ILE A 45 -6.44 26.96 5.33
N VAL A 46 -6.05 26.26 6.40
CA VAL A 46 -6.19 26.73 7.78
C VAL A 46 -5.21 27.86 8.09
N THR A 47 -3.97 27.81 7.57
CA THR A 47 -3.00 28.92 7.70
C THR A 47 -3.52 30.21 7.06
N PHE A 48 -4.34 30.09 6.00
CA PHE A 48 -4.95 31.24 5.34
C PHE A 48 -6.15 31.82 6.11
N LEU A 49 -6.80 31.04 7.00
CA LEU A 49 -8.06 31.43 7.67
C LEU A 49 -7.94 31.64 9.19
N MET A 50 -7.16 30.82 9.93
CA MET A 50 -6.96 30.94 11.39
C MET A 50 -5.76 30.09 11.88
N PRO A 51 -4.76 30.67 12.58
CA PRO A 51 -3.47 30.01 12.86
C PRO A 51 -3.44 29.00 14.02
N TYR A 52 -4.58 28.59 14.61
CA TYR A 52 -4.59 27.82 15.86
C TYR A 52 -4.90 26.32 15.69
N GLY A 53 -3.86 25.50 15.86
CA GLY A 53 -3.89 24.24 16.64
C GLY A 53 -4.57 23.00 16.06
N ALA A 54 -5.49 23.11 15.11
CA ALA A 54 -6.17 21.96 14.50
C ALA A 54 -5.24 20.96 13.76
N PRO A 55 -4.18 21.41 13.06
CA PRO A 55 -3.32 20.49 12.30
C PRO A 55 -2.35 19.64 13.15
N LEU A 56 -2.02 20.07 14.37
CA LEU A 56 -0.97 19.45 15.20
C LEU A 56 -1.24 17.98 15.57
N PRO A 57 -2.41 17.60 16.12
CA PRO A 57 -2.72 16.20 16.42
C PRO A 57 -2.98 15.37 15.14
N PHE A 58 -3.46 16.00 14.07
CA PHE A 58 -3.78 15.32 12.82
C PHE A 58 -2.52 14.82 12.12
N MET A 59 -1.50 15.66 12.00
CA MET A 59 -0.19 15.32 11.42
C MET A 59 0.51 14.16 12.14
N PHE A 60 0.38 14.08 13.47
CA PHE A 60 0.95 12.97 14.25
C PHE A 60 0.24 11.63 13.97
N LEU A 61 -1.09 11.64 13.94
CA LEU A 61 -1.89 10.45 13.63
C LEU A 61 -1.70 10.00 12.18
N GLU A 62 -1.54 10.94 11.26
CA GLU A 62 -1.33 10.70 9.84
C GLU A 62 0.05 10.07 9.57
N LEU A 63 1.10 10.59 10.21
CA LEU A 63 2.44 10.00 10.18
C LEU A 63 2.45 8.57 10.76
N PHE A 64 1.69 8.34 11.83
CA PHE A 64 1.54 7.01 12.44
C PHE A 64 0.85 6.02 11.49
N VAL A 65 -0.25 6.42 10.86
CA VAL A 65 -0.94 5.58 9.85
C VAL A 65 -0.03 5.33 8.64
N GLY A 66 0.82 6.29 8.27
CA GLY A 66 1.77 6.12 7.19
C GLY A 66 2.89 5.13 7.48
N LEU A 67 3.40 5.12 8.71
CA LEU A 67 4.33 4.10 9.18
C LEU A 67 3.71 2.70 9.14
N VAL A 68 2.46 2.56 9.62
CA VAL A 68 1.73 1.28 9.56
C VAL A 68 1.55 0.81 8.12
N GLN A 69 1.26 1.72 7.20
CA GLN A 69 1.10 1.40 5.78
C GLN A 69 2.37 0.83 5.15
N GLY A 70 3.51 1.48 5.40
CA GLY A 70 4.81 1.03 4.90
C GLY A 70 5.20 -0.35 5.47
N LEU A 71 4.86 -0.61 6.73
CA LEU A 71 5.03 -1.91 7.37
C LEU A 71 4.20 -3.01 6.70
N VAL A 72 2.93 -2.75 6.43
CA VAL A 72 2.06 -3.70 5.71
C VAL A 72 2.59 -3.97 4.30
N PHE A 73 3.09 -2.96 3.61
CA PHE A 73 3.69 -3.13 2.29
C PHE A 73 4.93 -4.05 2.30
N ALA A 74 5.82 -3.88 3.28
CA ALA A 74 6.98 -4.75 3.44
C ALA A 74 6.57 -6.20 3.74
N ILE A 75 5.51 -6.41 4.55
CA ILE A 75 4.96 -7.74 4.86
C ILE A 75 4.43 -8.41 3.60
N LEU A 76 3.63 -7.70 2.77
CA LEU A 76 3.07 -8.25 1.54
C LEU A 76 4.18 -8.59 0.51
N THR A 77 5.22 -7.77 0.44
CA THR A 77 6.39 -8.03 -0.42
C THR A 77 7.18 -9.25 0.05
N LEU A 78 7.34 -9.43 1.36
CA LEU A 78 8.01 -10.59 1.93
C LEU A 78 7.19 -11.87 1.67
N VAL A 79 5.86 -11.80 1.81
CA VAL A 79 4.95 -12.89 1.47
C VAL A 79 5.03 -13.24 -0.02
N PHE A 80 5.12 -12.25 -0.93
CA PHE A 80 5.31 -12.51 -2.35
C PHE A 80 6.62 -13.25 -2.65
N ILE A 81 7.75 -12.82 -2.05
CA ILE A 81 9.04 -13.51 -2.23
C ILE A 81 8.94 -14.96 -1.76
N GLN A 82 8.20 -15.23 -0.67
CA GLN A 82 7.96 -16.59 -0.20
C GLN A 82 7.10 -17.40 -1.19
N ILE A 83 6.00 -16.85 -1.69
CA ILE A 83 5.11 -17.54 -2.65
C ILE A 83 5.84 -17.81 -3.98
N ALA A 84 6.56 -16.82 -4.52
CA ALA A 84 7.34 -16.97 -5.74
C ALA A 84 8.50 -17.98 -5.59
N THR A 85 9.01 -18.16 -4.36
CA THR A 85 10.02 -19.20 -4.05
C THR A 85 9.38 -20.59 -3.94
N VAL A 86 8.13 -20.69 -3.44
CA VAL A 86 7.37 -21.94 -3.38
C VAL A 86 6.92 -22.40 -4.76
N GLU A 87 6.60 -21.49 -5.69
CA GLU A 87 6.31 -21.81 -7.11
C GLU A 87 7.55 -22.32 -7.89
N HIS A 88 8.73 -22.37 -7.27
CA HIS A 88 9.97 -22.85 -7.88
C HIS A 88 10.27 -24.35 -7.61
N HIS A 89 9.29 -25.12 -7.10
CA HIS A 89 9.24 -26.59 -7.11
C HIS A 89 7.98 -27.09 -7.82
#